data_AF-A0A0W8FAX3-F1
#
_entry.id   AF-A0A0W8FAX3-F1
#
_cell.length_a   1.000
_cell.length_b   1.000
_cell.length_c   1.000
_cell.angle_alpha   90.00
_cell.angle_beta   90.00
_cell.angle_gamma   90.00
#
_symmetry.space_group_name_H-M   'P 1'
#
loop_
_entity.id
_entity.type
_entity.pdbx_description
1 polymer ?
#
loop_
_entity_poly.entity_id
_entity_poly.type
_entity_poly.pdbx_seq_one_letter_code
_entity_poly.pdbx_strand_id
1 'polypeptide(L)'
;MTRPDYYLDEDGCDREDLDPTLGADSDGWWTCNKATKEGDLVLLWRTSPKKDIRYLIQAESDAYSIADDNDKGWDYGCDYEVLYKFEQSLHAKDLRQNPYFDEWGPLRCSFQGSNFKISLEYWNKLNNLLALNNPGYKDFIENTQRLPIAESIGLEKDLEDALVANLDILKRFEYNLELYNDPISNQTGRQFICKGNGGRIDLLCYNRIKKRFTVIELKNVRASQNTFGQISNYMGWVQERIAKSVPVKGLVISRGYDTRFESALKITDRISHINVEELGFSVAPSEKAQSVVDFKDSDEPRMRIPKSREASKWLKKGDDLYDQGKFDEAISCYDNAIGKDPKNKLAWVNKGAALLELMKSDEAISCFDKATELYPKSAEAWNEKGYALNRLDRFDEAIIAFNNAIDINPRSADAWNGKGIALDNSGKHDEAIQAYDRAIAIRPKFAIAWNNKGWALSGLGKKEEAIQAYNKAISINSKDPSSWNCKGNALADLGKHDEAVKAYGRAIELDPKDAILWNNKGAAFYGLSRYEEALYAFNKAIEIDPQEALIWHFKGETLKALNRTEESDSAFAKAKELGYREE
;
A
#
# COMPACT_ATOMS: atom_id res chain seq x y z
N MET A 1 1.60 15.36 -25.62
CA MET A 1 2.95 14.89 -25.96
C MET A 1 3.95 15.58 -25.07
N THR A 2 4.95 14.82 -24.62
CA THR A 2 5.95 15.27 -23.65
C THR A 2 7.34 15.20 -24.27
N ARG A 3 8.35 15.82 -23.65
CA ARG A 3 9.68 15.96 -24.26
C ARG A 3 10.36 14.58 -24.43
N PRO A 4 10.88 14.23 -25.64
CA PRO A 4 11.43 12.91 -26.00
C PRO A 4 12.60 12.43 -25.12
N ASP A 5 13.28 13.38 -24.49
CA ASP A 5 14.52 13.19 -23.76
C ASP A 5 14.28 12.52 -22.38
N TYR A 6 13.02 12.47 -21.93
CA TYR A 6 12.60 11.77 -20.70
C TYR A 6 12.22 10.30 -20.92
N TYR A 7 12.29 9.80 -22.16
CA TYR A 7 11.79 8.46 -22.52
C TYR A 7 12.84 7.39 -22.59
N LEU A 8 14.08 7.81 -22.80
CA LEU A 8 15.18 6.92 -23.08
C LEU A 8 16.30 7.19 -22.08
N ASP A 9 17.02 6.13 -21.75
CA ASP A 9 18.32 6.26 -21.11
C ASP A 9 19.35 6.80 -22.10
N GLU A 10 20.52 7.18 -21.60
CA GLU A 10 21.62 7.74 -22.41
C GLU A 10 22.05 6.81 -23.56
N ASP A 11 21.75 5.51 -23.46
CA ASP A 11 22.04 4.47 -24.46
C ASP A 11 20.95 4.31 -25.54
N GLY A 12 19.82 5.02 -25.43
CA GLY A 12 18.69 4.96 -26.37
C GLY A 12 17.72 3.79 -26.13
N CYS A 13 17.85 3.06 -25.02
CA CYS A 13 16.87 2.08 -24.53
C CYS A 13 15.70 2.79 -23.83
N ASP A 14 14.55 2.10 -23.75
CA ASP A 14 13.40 2.61 -23.00
C ASP A 14 13.78 2.64 -21.51
N ARG A 15 13.54 3.76 -20.82
CA ARG A 15 13.79 3.82 -19.37
C ARG A 15 12.91 2.80 -18.64
N GLU A 16 13.45 2.25 -17.56
CA GLU A 16 12.74 1.27 -16.72
C GLU A 16 11.54 1.90 -15.98
N ASP A 17 11.62 3.18 -15.59
CA ASP A 17 10.56 3.91 -14.86
C ASP A 17 9.25 4.07 -15.64
N LEU A 18 9.28 3.97 -16.98
CA LEU A 18 8.10 4.04 -17.84
C LEU A 18 7.45 2.68 -18.06
N ASP A 19 7.97 1.60 -17.49
CA ASP A 19 7.29 0.32 -17.55
C ASP A 19 6.06 0.32 -16.63
N PRO A 20 4.84 0.15 -17.16
CA PRO A 20 3.62 0.12 -16.35
C PRO A 20 3.60 -1.02 -15.32
N THR A 21 4.52 -1.98 -15.42
CA THR A 21 4.67 -3.09 -14.45
C THR A 21 5.60 -2.75 -13.28
N LEU A 22 6.45 -1.73 -13.40
CA LEU A 22 7.44 -1.35 -12.38
C LEU A 22 6.95 -0.23 -11.46
N GLY A 23 5.87 0.45 -11.85
CA GLY A 23 5.36 1.64 -11.15
C GLY A 23 6.22 2.85 -11.49
N ALA A 24 5.62 3.90 -12.07
CA ALA A 24 6.36 5.13 -12.34
C ALA A 24 6.60 5.88 -11.03
N ASP A 25 7.84 6.27 -10.75
CA ASP A 25 8.09 7.31 -9.76
C ASP A 25 7.52 8.63 -10.32
N SER A 26 6.46 9.16 -9.68
CA SER A 26 5.84 10.45 -10.06
C SER A 26 6.73 11.66 -9.80
N ASP A 27 7.96 11.44 -9.30
CA ASP A 27 8.92 12.48 -8.93
C ASP A 27 9.51 13.22 -10.15
N GLY A 28 9.24 12.76 -11.37
CA GLY A 28 9.52 13.48 -12.61
C GLY A 28 8.30 14.24 -13.12
N TRP A 29 8.39 15.56 -13.24
CA TRP A 29 7.35 16.37 -13.93
C TRP A 29 7.48 16.23 -15.44
N TRP A 30 6.35 15.93 -16.10
CA TRP A 30 6.32 15.75 -17.55
C TRP A 30 5.80 17.00 -18.21
N THR A 31 6.51 17.49 -19.21
CA THR A 31 6.04 18.67 -19.93
C THR A 31 4.75 18.34 -20.68
N CYS A 32 3.65 19.02 -20.37
CA CYS A 32 2.34 18.77 -20.95
C CYS A 32 1.78 20.04 -21.63
N ASN A 33 0.55 19.99 -22.15
CA ASN A 33 -0.12 21.19 -22.65
C ASN A 33 -0.81 21.89 -21.48
N LYS A 34 -0.83 23.22 -21.44
CA LYS A 34 -1.62 23.98 -20.46
C LYS A 34 -3.11 23.59 -20.39
N ALA A 35 -3.65 23.01 -21.45
CA ALA A 35 -5.04 22.54 -21.51
C ALA A 35 -5.21 21.09 -21.07
N THR A 36 -4.14 20.37 -20.73
CA THR A 36 -4.22 19.02 -20.16
C THR A 36 -4.99 19.07 -18.85
N LYS A 37 -5.99 18.20 -18.75
CA LYS A 37 -6.83 18.03 -17.57
C LYS A 37 -6.56 16.69 -16.93
N GLU A 38 -6.74 16.65 -15.61
CA GLU A 38 -6.76 15.38 -14.88
C GLU A 38 -7.72 14.40 -15.57
N GLY A 39 -7.31 13.14 -15.69
CA GLY A 39 -8.03 12.09 -16.38
C GLY A 39 -7.81 12.03 -17.90
N ASP A 40 -7.19 13.03 -18.53
CA ASP A 40 -6.89 13.00 -19.97
C ASP A 40 -6.00 11.80 -20.31
N LEU A 41 -6.42 11.03 -21.32
CA LEU A 41 -5.63 9.94 -21.89
C LEU A 41 -4.66 10.48 -22.95
N VAL A 42 -3.40 10.10 -22.85
CA VAL A 42 -2.34 10.59 -23.74
C VAL A 42 -1.57 9.42 -24.34
N LEU A 43 -1.56 9.36 -25.68
CA LEU A 43 -0.64 8.49 -26.41
C LEU A 43 0.71 9.17 -26.48
N LEU A 44 1.73 8.52 -25.93
CA LEU A 44 3.08 9.04 -25.90
C LEU A 44 3.85 8.66 -27.16
N TRP A 45 4.35 9.68 -27.85
CA TRP A 45 5.02 9.59 -29.14
C TRP A 45 6.50 9.95 -28.99
N ARG A 46 7.38 9.02 -29.36
CA ARG A 46 8.83 9.22 -29.39
C ARG A 46 9.21 10.01 -30.64
N THR A 47 10.05 11.04 -30.52
CA THR A 47 10.46 11.83 -31.70
C THR A 47 11.87 11.48 -32.20
N SER A 48 12.67 10.76 -31.40
CA SER A 48 13.99 10.22 -31.74
C SER A 48 14.37 9.08 -30.78
N PRO A 49 15.15 8.06 -31.19
CA PRO A 49 15.56 7.73 -32.56
C PRO A 49 14.51 6.88 -33.30
N LYS A 50 13.56 6.24 -32.59
CA LYS A 50 12.64 5.20 -33.14
C LYS A 50 11.36 5.73 -33.80
N LYS A 51 10.93 6.96 -33.46
CA LYS A 51 9.78 7.69 -34.07
C LYS A 51 8.46 6.91 -34.11
N ASP A 52 7.87 6.65 -32.95
CA ASP A 52 6.72 5.76 -32.78
C ASP A 52 5.92 6.01 -31.49
N ILE A 53 4.71 5.46 -31.44
CA ILE A 53 3.86 5.43 -30.24
C ILE A 53 4.21 4.17 -29.44
N ARG A 54 4.62 4.36 -28.18
CA ARG A 54 5.07 3.26 -27.29
C ARG A 54 4.23 3.10 -26.03
N TYR A 55 3.63 4.17 -25.51
CA TYR A 55 2.91 4.14 -24.24
C TYR A 55 1.55 4.85 -24.32
N LEU A 56 0.61 4.38 -23.52
CA LEU A 56 -0.62 5.08 -23.14
C LEU A 56 -0.47 5.50 -21.67
N ILE A 57 -0.71 6.77 -21.39
CA ILE A 57 -0.70 7.33 -20.03
C ILE A 57 -2.00 8.07 -19.74
N GLN A 58 -2.22 8.38 -18.47
CA GLN A 58 -3.28 9.25 -17.98
C GLN A 58 -2.69 10.38 -17.16
N ALA A 59 -3.23 11.60 -17.31
CA ALA A 59 -2.88 12.71 -16.43
C ALA A 59 -3.51 12.52 -15.05
N GLU A 60 -2.73 12.63 -13.99
CA GLU A 60 -3.18 12.59 -12.59
C GLU A 60 -3.40 13.98 -12.01
N SER A 61 -3.08 15.04 -12.76
CA SER A 61 -3.36 16.42 -12.40
C SER A 61 -3.60 17.31 -13.61
N ASP A 62 -4.29 18.42 -13.37
CA ASP A 62 -4.36 19.54 -14.31
C ASP A 62 -2.95 20.09 -14.58
N ALA A 63 -2.73 20.58 -15.80
CA ALA A 63 -1.47 21.21 -16.17
C ALA A 63 -1.12 22.40 -15.27
N TYR A 64 0.09 22.42 -14.73
CA TYR A 64 0.64 23.49 -13.89
C TYR A 64 1.88 24.11 -14.53
N SER A 65 2.08 25.42 -14.38
CA SER A 65 3.28 26.05 -14.93
C SER A 65 4.56 25.64 -14.19
N ILE A 66 5.64 25.37 -14.94
CA ILE A 66 6.97 24.91 -14.44
C ILE A 66 7.99 26.08 -14.28
N ALA A 67 7.72 27.27 -14.82
CA ALA A 67 8.74 28.26 -15.19
C ALA A 67 9.78 28.66 -14.11
N ASP A 68 11.06 28.59 -14.52
CA ASP A 68 12.10 29.61 -14.35
C ASP A 68 13.06 29.63 -15.57
N ASP A 69 13.13 28.56 -16.37
CA ASP A 69 13.98 28.53 -17.58
C ASP A 69 13.20 28.78 -18.89
N ASN A 70 13.59 29.86 -19.56
CA ASN A 70 13.13 30.34 -20.87
C ASN A 70 13.46 29.36 -22.02
N ASP A 71 12.81 28.20 -22.08
CA ASP A 71 13.02 27.24 -23.17
C ASP A 71 11.74 27.02 -24.00
N LYS A 72 11.38 28.06 -24.77
CA LYS A 72 10.57 28.02 -26.01
C LYS A 72 9.34 27.07 -26.00
N GLY A 73 8.48 27.14 -24.98
CA GLY A 73 7.12 26.61 -25.04
C GLY A 73 6.83 25.30 -24.30
N TRP A 74 7.65 24.93 -23.31
CA TRP A 74 7.43 23.74 -22.46
C TRP A 74 7.14 24.12 -20.99
N ASP A 75 6.43 25.22 -20.80
CA ASP A 75 6.32 25.88 -19.49
C ASP A 75 5.27 25.25 -18.56
N TYR A 76 4.78 24.04 -18.87
CA TYR A 76 3.70 23.37 -18.14
C TYR A 76 4.01 21.89 -17.90
N GLY A 77 3.69 21.42 -16.71
CA GLY A 77 3.83 20.05 -16.24
C GLY A 77 2.50 19.46 -15.82
N CYS A 78 2.37 18.14 -15.86
CA CYS A 78 1.33 17.43 -15.12
C CYS A 78 1.91 16.16 -14.53
N ASP A 79 1.27 15.67 -13.49
CA ASP A 79 1.51 14.34 -12.95
C ASP A 79 0.80 13.33 -13.85
N TYR A 80 1.28 12.09 -13.87
CA TYR A 80 0.80 11.10 -14.82
C TYR A 80 1.01 9.66 -14.32
N GLU A 81 0.11 8.79 -14.77
CA GLU A 81 0.18 7.35 -14.58
C GLU A 81 0.40 6.66 -15.94
N VAL A 82 1.35 5.72 -16.01
CA VAL A 82 1.54 4.90 -17.21
C VAL A 82 0.55 3.74 -17.19
N LEU A 83 -0.40 3.75 -18.13
CA LEU A 83 -1.47 2.76 -18.19
C LEU A 83 -1.09 1.50 -18.97
N TYR A 84 -0.37 1.67 -20.08
CA TYR A 84 -0.07 0.57 -21.01
C TYR A 84 1.21 0.81 -21.83
N LYS A 85 2.01 -0.25 -22.03
CA LYS A 85 3.18 -0.30 -22.91
C LYS A 85 2.86 -1.19 -24.11
N PHE A 86 2.87 -0.63 -25.31
CA PHE A 86 2.58 -1.39 -26.52
C PHE A 86 3.77 -2.29 -26.87
N GLU A 87 3.54 -3.61 -26.99
CA GLU A 87 4.56 -4.55 -27.44
C GLU A 87 4.98 -4.25 -28.88
N GLN A 88 3.98 -4.13 -29.75
CA GLN A 88 4.10 -3.66 -31.13
C GLN A 88 3.78 -2.18 -31.20
N SER A 89 4.84 -1.36 -31.16
CA SER A 89 4.73 0.07 -31.36
C SER A 89 4.16 0.42 -32.74
N LEU A 90 3.52 1.58 -32.83
CA LEU A 90 3.06 2.12 -34.10
C LEU A 90 4.06 3.16 -34.62
N HIS A 91 4.85 2.83 -35.65
CA HIS A 91 5.86 3.74 -36.16
C HIS A 91 5.28 4.78 -37.13
N ALA A 92 5.95 5.93 -37.20
CA ALA A 92 5.59 7.02 -38.13
C ALA A 92 5.51 6.56 -39.59
N LYS A 93 6.36 5.61 -40.00
CA LYS A 93 6.34 5.05 -41.36
C LYS A 93 5.06 4.27 -41.65
N ASP A 94 4.56 3.51 -40.67
CA ASP A 94 3.39 2.64 -40.82
C ASP A 94 2.12 3.50 -40.93
N LEU A 95 2.08 4.59 -40.16
CA LEU A 95 1.02 5.58 -40.22
C LEU A 95 1.00 6.36 -41.53
N ARG A 96 2.17 6.74 -42.07
CA ARG A 96 2.30 7.45 -43.36
C ARG A 96 1.96 6.59 -44.57
N GLN A 97 2.08 5.27 -44.45
CA GLN A 97 1.70 4.33 -45.52
C GLN A 97 0.20 4.00 -45.49
N ASN A 98 -0.49 4.38 -44.42
CA ASN A 98 -1.90 4.10 -44.24
C ASN A 98 -2.74 5.32 -44.71
N PRO A 99 -3.55 5.17 -45.77
CA PRO A 99 -4.34 6.27 -46.34
C PRO A 99 -5.24 6.98 -45.32
N TYR A 100 -5.63 6.30 -44.25
CA TYR A 100 -6.48 6.88 -43.19
C TYR A 100 -5.84 8.03 -42.43
N PHE A 101 -4.51 8.15 -42.46
CA PHE A 101 -3.78 9.23 -41.80
C PHE A 101 -3.12 10.20 -42.77
N ASP A 102 -3.45 10.14 -44.07
CA ASP A 102 -2.89 11.06 -45.07
C ASP A 102 -3.13 12.51 -44.67
N GLU A 103 -4.32 12.83 -44.18
CA GLU A 103 -4.70 14.17 -43.69
C GLU A 103 -4.36 14.43 -42.22
N TRP A 104 -3.76 13.46 -41.51
CA TRP A 104 -3.42 13.62 -40.10
C TRP A 104 -2.20 14.55 -39.95
N GLY A 105 -2.49 15.83 -39.82
CA GLY A 105 -1.51 16.93 -39.69
C GLY A 105 -0.32 16.64 -38.77
N PRO A 106 -0.49 16.02 -37.59
CA PRO A 106 0.62 15.71 -36.69
C PRO A 106 1.76 14.87 -37.32
N LEU A 107 1.49 13.95 -38.27
CA LEU A 107 2.54 13.16 -38.95
C LEU A 107 3.47 13.99 -39.84
N ARG A 108 3.02 15.18 -40.22
CA ARG A 108 3.70 16.12 -41.12
C ARG A 108 4.39 17.25 -40.35
N CYS A 109 4.15 17.37 -39.04
CA CYS A 109 4.73 18.42 -38.19
C CYS A 109 5.96 17.92 -37.41
N SER A 110 6.84 18.85 -37.03
CA SER A 110 7.81 18.58 -35.97
C SER A 110 7.06 18.60 -34.64
N PHE A 111 7.07 17.49 -33.93
CA PHE A 111 6.49 17.38 -32.60
C PHE A 111 7.30 18.09 -31.52
N GLN A 112 8.48 18.63 -31.84
CA GLN A 112 9.26 19.44 -30.91
C GLN A 112 8.53 20.75 -30.60
N GLY A 113 8.11 20.92 -29.35
CA GLY A 113 7.50 22.15 -28.84
C GLY A 113 6.04 22.33 -29.23
N SER A 114 5.31 21.28 -29.61
CA SER A 114 3.90 21.39 -30.00
C SER A 114 3.08 20.18 -29.56
N ASN A 115 1.88 20.44 -29.05
CA ASN A 115 0.90 19.46 -28.61
C ASN A 115 -0.31 19.46 -29.54
N PHE A 116 -0.75 18.28 -29.97
CA PHE A 116 -1.86 18.12 -30.89
C PHE A 116 -3.03 17.45 -30.18
N LYS A 117 -4.14 18.18 -30.01
CA LYS A 117 -5.40 17.56 -29.62
C LYS A 117 -5.88 16.69 -30.78
N ILE A 118 -6.00 15.39 -30.55
CA ILE A 118 -6.43 14.44 -31.58
C ILE A 118 -7.97 14.47 -31.61
N SER A 119 -8.56 14.63 -32.80
CA SER A 119 -10.01 14.49 -32.95
C SER A 119 -10.44 13.08 -32.57
N LEU A 120 -11.68 12.90 -32.11
CA LEU A 120 -12.22 11.58 -31.76
C LEU A 120 -12.09 10.55 -32.90
N GLU A 121 -12.23 10.98 -34.15
CA GLU A 121 -12.07 10.12 -35.33
C GLU A 121 -10.67 9.49 -35.40
N TYR A 122 -9.61 10.31 -35.41
CA TYR A 122 -8.23 9.84 -35.40
C TYR A 122 -7.86 9.07 -34.12
N TRP A 123 -8.40 9.47 -32.97
CA TRP A 123 -8.22 8.74 -31.71
C TRP A 123 -8.72 7.31 -31.82
N ASN A 124 -9.95 7.12 -32.33
CA ASN A 124 -10.53 5.80 -32.53
C ASN A 124 -9.74 4.98 -33.55
N LYS A 125 -9.31 5.59 -34.66
CA LYS A 125 -8.48 4.91 -35.68
C LYS A 125 -7.13 4.44 -35.12
N LEU A 126 -6.46 5.28 -34.33
CA LEU A 126 -5.19 4.92 -33.68
C LEU A 126 -5.37 3.78 -32.69
N ASN A 127 -6.38 3.87 -31.81
CA ASN A 127 -6.64 2.81 -30.83
C ASN A 127 -7.03 1.50 -31.50
N ASN A 128 -7.81 1.52 -32.58
CA ASN A 128 -8.15 0.31 -33.32
C ASN A 128 -6.91 -0.36 -33.92
N LEU A 129 -5.98 0.43 -34.49
CA LEU A 129 -4.72 -0.12 -35.02
C LEU A 129 -3.80 -0.64 -33.92
N LEU A 130 -3.69 0.09 -32.81
CA LEU A 130 -2.91 -0.36 -31.65
C LEU A 130 -3.51 -1.66 -31.07
N ALA A 131 -4.83 -1.76 -30.97
CA ALA A 131 -5.54 -2.94 -30.48
C ALA A 131 -5.41 -4.14 -31.43
N LEU A 132 -5.40 -3.89 -32.75
CA LEU A 132 -5.17 -4.94 -33.75
C LEU A 132 -3.76 -5.54 -33.61
N ASN A 133 -2.75 -4.70 -33.39
CA ASN A 133 -1.35 -5.11 -33.28
C ASN A 133 -0.97 -5.59 -31.86
N ASN A 134 -1.78 -5.28 -30.86
CA ASN A 134 -1.54 -5.61 -29.46
C ASN A 134 -2.83 -6.19 -28.83
N PRO A 135 -3.05 -7.52 -28.89
CA PRO A 135 -4.26 -8.14 -28.36
C PRO A 135 -4.53 -7.83 -26.88
N GLY A 136 -3.49 -7.83 -26.03
CA GLY A 136 -3.63 -7.46 -24.61
C GLY A 136 -4.06 -6.00 -24.39
N TYR A 137 -3.77 -5.10 -25.33
CA TYR A 137 -4.23 -3.72 -25.27
C TYR A 137 -5.73 -3.62 -25.58
N LYS A 138 -6.22 -4.43 -26.50
CA LYS A 138 -7.64 -4.50 -26.82
C LYS A 138 -8.46 -4.86 -25.58
N ASP A 139 -8.05 -5.92 -24.89
CA ASP A 139 -8.71 -6.36 -23.66
C ASP A 139 -8.62 -5.29 -22.56
N PHE A 140 -7.47 -4.62 -22.46
CA PHE A 140 -7.29 -3.52 -21.50
C PHE A 140 -8.24 -2.34 -21.76
N ILE A 141 -8.28 -1.82 -22.98
CA ILE A 141 -9.04 -0.60 -23.30
C ILE A 141 -10.55 -0.82 -23.30
N GLU A 142 -11.01 -2.04 -23.64
CA GLU A 142 -12.43 -2.42 -23.56
C GLU A 142 -12.93 -2.52 -22.11
N ASN A 143 -12.05 -2.85 -21.16
CA ASN A 143 -12.39 -2.98 -19.73
C ASN A 143 -12.05 -1.72 -18.89
N THR A 144 -11.39 -0.72 -19.45
CA THR A 144 -11.05 0.52 -18.73
C THR A 144 -12.28 1.41 -18.57
N GLN A 145 -12.80 1.55 -17.34
CA GLN A 145 -14.02 2.32 -17.06
C GLN A 145 -13.76 3.84 -17.14
N ARG A 146 -14.38 4.52 -18.12
CA ARG A 146 -14.28 5.99 -18.28
C ARG A 146 -15.19 6.80 -17.33
N LEU A 147 -16.25 6.19 -16.79
CA LEU A 147 -17.29 6.86 -15.99
C LEU A 147 -16.81 7.35 -14.60
N PRO A 148 -16.04 6.58 -13.81
CA PRO A 148 -15.62 6.98 -12.46
C PRO A 148 -14.75 8.25 -12.44
N ILE A 149 -13.95 8.46 -13.48
CA ILE A 149 -13.03 9.60 -13.60
C ILE A 149 -13.80 10.90 -13.86
N ALA A 150 -14.84 10.84 -14.70
CA ALA A 150 -15.68 11.99 -14.98
C ALA A 150 -16.52 12.43 -13.76
N GLU A 151 -16.95 11.49 -12.93
CA GLU A 151 -17.66 11.78 -11.66
C GLU A 151 -16.72 12.43 -10.63
N SER A 152 -15.47 11.96 -10.53
CA SER A 152 -14.44 12.57 -9.67
C SER A 152 -14.18 14.04 -10.04
N ILE A 153 -13.99 14.31 -11.34
CA ILE A 153 -13.75 15.67 -11.86
C ILE A 153 -14.95 16.61 -11.63
N GLY A 154 -16.18 16.09 -11.74
CA GLY A 154 -17.40 16.86 -11.49
C GLY A 154 -17.54 17.26 -10.03
N LEU A 155 -17.23 16.34 -9.12
CA LEU A 155 -17.35 16.55 -7.68
C LEU A 155 -16.32 17.56 -7.14
N GLU A 156 -15.09 17.54 -7.67
CA GLU A 156 -14.05 18.52 -7.32
C GLU A 156 -14.44 19.95 -7.78
N LYS A 157 -15.07 20.07 -8.96
CA LYS A 157 -15.58 21.35 -9.45
C LYS A 157 -16.67 21.94 -8.56
N ASP A 158 -17.60 21.11 -8.10
CA ASP A 158 -18.68 21.56 -7.21
C ASP A 158 -18.14 22.04 -5.85
N LEU A 159 -17.04 21.44 -5.38
CA LEU A 159 -16.32 21.87 -4.19
C LEU A 159 -15.74 23.29 -4.39
N GLU A 160 -15.08 23.53 -5.52
CA GLU A 160 -14.45 24.81 -5.87
C GLU A 160 -15.46 25.97 -5.94
N ASP A 161 -16.61 25.75 -6.58
CA ASP A 161 -17.66 26.76 -6.69
C ASP A 161 -18.19 27.19 -5.30
N ALA A 162 -18.21 26.26 -4.34
CA ALA A 162 -18.54 26.56 -2.95
C ALA A 162 -17.42 27.33 -2.19
N LEU A 163 -16.17 27.24 -2.64
CA LEU A 163 -15.01 27.92 -2.03
C LEU A 163 -14.95 29.42 -2.35
N VAL A 164 -15.26 29.80 -3.59
CA VAL A 164 -15.26 31.21 -4.04
C VAL A 164 -16.18 32.09 -3.16
N ALA A 165 -17.23 31.52 -2.58
CA ALA A 165 -18.16 32.22 -1.71
C ALA A 165 -17.60 32.65 -0.33
N ASN A 166 -16.39 32.22 0.06
CA ASN A 166 -15.85 32.40 1.42
C ASN A 166 -14.57 33.26 1.54
N LEU A 167 -14.13 33.88 0.44
CA LEU A 167 -12.89 34.68 0.33
C LEU A 167 -12.74 35.85 1.32
N ASP A 168 -13.84 36.43 1.80
CA ASP A 168 -13.81 37.64 2.65
C ASP A 168 -13.26 37.40 4.07
N ILE A 169 -13.13 36.15 4.50
CA ILE A 169 -12.59 35.80 5.83
C ILE A 169 -11.08 36.04 5.89
N LEU A 170 -10.37 35.81 4.78
CA LEU A 170 -8.91 35.85 4.75
C LEU A 170 -8.34 37.24 4.43
N LYS A 171 -9.09 38.06 3.70
CA LYS A 171 -8.82 39.50 3.54
C LYS A 171 -8.74 40.23 4.89
N ARG A 172 -9.41 39.73 5.93
CA ARG A 172 -9.38 40.31 7.29
C ARG A 172 -8.08 40.04 8.06
N PHE A 173 -7.21 39.19 7.54
CA PHE A 173 -5.86 38.94 8.06
C PHE A 173 -4.79 39.74 7.30
N GLU A 174 -5.18 40.76 6.53
CA GLU A 174 -4.30 41.62 5.73
C GLU A 174 -3.52 40.89 4.62
N TYR A 175 -3.89 39.65 4.31
CA TYR A 175 -3.35 38.92 3.16
C TYR A 175 -4.14 39.27 1.90
N ASN A 176 -3.44 39.80 0.89
CA ASN A 176 -4.00 40.04 -0.44
C ASN A 176 -3.97 38.72 -1.23
N LEU A 177 -5.07 37.97 -1.12
CA LEU A 177 -5.36 36.82 -1.96
C LEU A 177 -5.99 37.33 -3.27
N GLU A 178 -5.33 37.08 -4.38
CA GLU A 178 -5.84 37.40 -5.71
C GLU A 178 -6.14 36.08 -6.44
N LEU A 179 -7.26 36.03 -7.17
CA LEU A 179 -7.50 34.96 -8.13
C LEU A 179 -6.37 35.02 -9.15
N TYR A 180 -5.60 33.94 -9.25
CA TYR A 180 -4.56 33.90 -10.26
C TYR A 180 -5.19 33.66 -11.62
N ASN A 181 -5.29 34.76 -12.36
CA ASN A 181 -5.48 34.69 -13.79
C ASN A 181 -4.10 34.57 -14.41
N ASP A 182 -3.83 33.40 -14.98
CA ASP A 182 -2.63 33.21 -15.78
C ASP A 182 -2.65 34.21 -16.95
N PRO A 183 -1.72 35.18 -16.98
CA PRO A 183 -1.74 36.27 -17.94
C PRO A 183 -1.46 35.81 -19.38
N ILE A 184 -0.96 34.58 -19.57
CA ILE A 184 -0.61 34.01 -20.87
C ILE A 184 -1.71 33.10 -21.39
N SER A 185 -2.37 32.34 -20.51
CA SER A 185 -3.47 31.45 -20.93
C SER A 185 -4.85 32.09 -20.87
N ASN A 186 -4.99 33.21 -20.16
CA ASN A 186 -6.27 33.87 -19.86
C ASN A 186 -7.29 32.91 -19.23
N GLN A 187 -6.83 31.80 -18.66
CA GLN A 187 -7.65 30.87 -17.90
C GLN A 187 -7.76 31.37 -16.45
N THR A 188 -8.99 31.49 -15.96
CA THR A 188 -9.30 31.58 -14.54
C THR A 188 -9.08 30.19 -13.94
N GLY A 189 -7.90 29.96 -13.36
CA GLY A 189 -7.53 28.68 -12.75
C GLY A 189 -8.12 28.52 -11.35
N ARG A 190 -8.40 27.27 -10.99
CA ARG A 190 -9.01 26.75 -9.75
C ARG A 190 -8.21 27.01 -8.46
N GLN A 191 -7.24 27.92 -8.45
CA GLN A 191 -6.24 28.07 -7.38
C GLN A 191 -5.96 29.55 -7.05
N PHE A 192 -5.87 29.87 -5.75
CA PHE A 192 -5.55 31.23 -5.28
C PHE A 192 -4.03 31.41 -5.13
N ILE A 193 -3.52 32.58 -5.55
CA ILE A 193 -2.12 32.96 -5.28
C ILE A 193 -2.09 34.04 -4.19
N CYS A 194 -1.26 33.80 -3.17
CA CYS A 194 -0.88 34.83 -2.21
C CYS A 194 0.12 35.80 -2.85
N LYS A 195 -0.13 37.12 -2.73
CA LYS A 195 0.85 38.11 -3.19
C LYS A 195 2.07 38.11 -2.28
N GLY A 196 3.18 37.57 -2.79
CA GLY A 196 4.48 37.44 -2.10
C GLY A 196 5.08 36.04 -2.23
N ASN A 197 5.85 35.83 -3.30
CA ASN A 197 6.80 34.71 -3.51
C ASN A 197 6.23 33.31 -3.86
N GLY A 198 5.10 33.21 -4.57
CA GLY A 198 4.82 32.05 -5.45
C GLY A 198 4.36 30.74 -4.77
N GLY A 199 3.95 30.78 -3.50
CA GLY A 199 3.26 29.64 -2.86
C GLY A 199 1.80 29.53 -3.31
N ARG A 200 1.32 28.29 -3.52
CA ARG A 200 -0.09 27.97 -3.83
C ARG A 200 -0.78 27.47 -2.55
N ILE A 201 -2.03 27.87 -2.31
CA ILE A 201 -2.83 27.51 -1.12
C ILE A 201 -4.28 27.28 -1.53
N ASP A 202 -4.86 26.16 -1.11
CA ASP A 202 -6.30 25.87 -1.23
C ASP A 202 -6.99 26.15 0.13
N LEU A 203 -8.14 26.83 0.11
CA LEU A 203 -8.75 27.39 1.31
C LEU A 203 -10.16 26.84 1.49
N LEU A 204 -10.45 26.20 2.64
CA LEU A 204 -11.83 25.93 3.08
C LEU A 204 -12.16 26.78 4.32
N CYS A 205 -13.46 26.97 4.64
CA CYS A 205 -13.89 28.07 5.51
C CYS A 205 -15.13 27.79 6.37
N TYR A 206 -15.41 28.77 7.24
CA TYR A 206 -16.36 28.82 8.37
C TYR A 206 -17.81 28.41 8.08
N ASN A 207 -18.33 27.45 8.86
CA ASN A 207 -19.75 27.11 8.92
C ASN A 207 -20.50 28.07 9.86
N ARG A 208 -21.25 29.03 9.28
CA ARG A 208 -22.04 30.03 10.01
C ARG A 208 -23.21 29.44 10.81
N ILE A 209 -23.78 28.32 10.36
CA ILE A 209 -24.91 27.65 11.03
C ILE A 209 -24.44 27.03 12.35
N LYS A 210 -23.28 26.39 12.33
CA LYS A 210 -22.69 25.76 13.52
C LYS A 210 -21.83 26.73 14.36
N LYS A 211 -21.66 27.97 13.91
CA LYS A 211 -20.71 28.98 14.43
C LYS A 211 -19.26 28.44 14.56
N ARG A 212 -18.76 27.67 13.58
CA ARG A 212 -17.46 26.96 13.68
C ARG A 212 -16.56 27.18 12.45
N PHE A 213 -15.26 27.36 12.67
CA PHE A 213 -14.23 27.47 11.60
C PHE A 213 -13.73 26.07 11.22
N THR A 214 -13.54 25.77 9.93
CA THR A 214 -13.12 24.42 9.47
C THR A 214 -12.31 24.48 8.15
N VAL A 215 -11.14 23.83 8.20
CA VAL A 215 -10.20 23.33 7.15
C VAL A 215 -9.46 24.35 6.27
N ILE A 216 -8.14 24.27 6.22
CA ILE A 216 -7.29 24.84 5.15
C ILE A 216 -6.54 23.65 4.51
N GLU A 217 -6.49 23.59 3.17
CA GLU A 217 -5.68 22.64 2.40
C GLU A 217 -4.42 23.33 1.86
N LEU A 218 -3.26 23.03 2.42
CA LEU A 218 -1.99 23.58 1.91
C LEU A 218 -1.39 22.60 0.89
N LYS A 219 -1.67 22.78 -0.40
CA LYS A 219 -0.92 22.16 -1.50
C LYS A 219 0.27 23.04 -1.88
N ASN A 220 1.45 22.74 -1.35
CA ASN A 220 2.64 23.55 -1.62
C ASN A 220 3.55 22.86 -2.64
N VAL A 221 3.66 23.43 -3.85
CA VAL A 221 4.53 22.89 -4.91
C VAL A 221 5.98 23.39 -4.74
N ARG A 222 6.23 24.47 -3.97
CA ARG A 222 7.58 24.97 -3.61
C ARG A 222 7.58 25.70 -2.25
N ALA A 223 8.23 25.15 -1.23
CA ALA A 223 8.36 25.82 0.07
C ALA A 223 9.58 26.75 0.13
N SER A 224 9.35 28.07 0.16
CA SER A 224 10.38 29.07 0.50
C SER A 224 10.44 29.33 2.01
N GLN A 225 11.52 29.93 2.52
CA GLN A 225 11.61 30.38 3.92
C GLN A 225 10.46 31.31 4.33
N ASN A 226 9.97 32.16 3.41
CA ASN A 226 8.83 33.03 3.66
C ASN A 226 7.50 32.26 3.73
N THR A 227 7.33 31.21 2.91
CA THR A 227 6.16 30.32 2.95
C THR A 227 6.09 29.60 4.30
N PHE A 228 7.24 29.16 4.84
CA PHE A 228 7.34 28.63 6.20
C PHE A 228 6.97 29.66 7.28
N GLY A 229 7.40 30.92 7.14
CA GLY A 229 7.06 32.00 8.06
C GLY A 229 5.55 32.28 8.11
N GLN A 230 4.88 32.29 6.95
CA GLN A 230 3.43 32.48 6.86
C GLN A 230 2.65 31.36 7.56
N ILE A 231 3.05 30.11 7.32
CA ILE A 231 2.41 28.96 7.96
C ILE A 231 2.67 28.97 9.47
N SER A 232 3.88 29.36 9.91
CA SER A 232 4.21 29.51 11.34
C SER A 232 3.35 30.59 12.02
N ASN A 233 3.13 31.74 11.38
CA ASN A 233 2.27 32.80 11.91
C ASN A 233 0.82 32.35 12.04
N TYR A 234 0.30 31.60 11.06
CA TYR A 234 -1.04 31.02 11.12
C TYR A 234 -1.16 29.98 12.24
N MET A 235 -0.16 29.13 12.43
CA MET A 235 -0.12 28.18 13.55
C MET A 235 -0.12 28.92 14.90
N GLY A 236 0.57 30.06 15.01
CA GLY A 236 0.49 30.94 16.17
C GLY A 236 -0.93 31.44 16.46
N TRP A 237 -1.68 31.83 15.42
CA TRP A 237 -3.10 32.22 15.56
C TRP A 237 -3.99 31.06 16.00
N VAL A 238 -3.79 29.86 15.45
CA VAL A 238 -4.53 28.66 15.86
C VAL A 238 -4.30 28.38 17.35
N GLN A 239 -3.04 28.47 17.80
CA GLN A 239 -2.67 28.28 19.20
C GLN A 239 -3.32 29.34 20.12
N GLU A 240 -3.34 30.61 19.72
CA GLU A 240 -4.00 31.68 20.49
C GLU A 240 -5.50 31.41 20.69
N ARG A 241 -6.18 30.90 19.66
CA ARG A 241 -7.61 30.59 19.72
C ARG A 241 -7.92 29.33 20.52
N ILE A 242 -7.08 28.30 20.42
CA ILE A 242 -7.14 27.14 21.30
C ILE A 242 -6.97 27.58 22.76
N ALA A 243 -6.02 28.47 23.05
CA ALA A 243 -5.81 29.01 24.39
C ALA A 243 -7.04 29.79 24.92
N LYS A 244 -7.81 30.43 24.04
CA LYS A 244 -9.08 31.09 24.35
C LYS A 244 -10.30 30.17 24.34
N SER A 245 -10.10 28.85 24.29
CA SER A 245 -11.15 27.82 24.23
C SER A 245 -12.11 27.97 23.04
N VAL A 246 -11.65 28.58 21.95
CA VAL A 246 -12.38 28.65 20.69
C VAL A 246 -12.08 27.38 19.90
N PRO A 247 -13.08 26.53 19.58
CA PRO A 247 -12.82 25.24 18.93
C PRO A 247 -12.35 25.41 17.47
N VAL A 248 -11.24 24.73 17.14
CA VAL A 248 -10.66 24.66 15.79
C VAL A 248 -10.69 23.20 15.33
N LYS A 249 -11.42 22.88 14.26
CA LYS A 249 -11.45 21.52 13.68
C LYS A 249 -10.63 21.48 12.39
N GLY A 250 -9.35 21.13 12.56
CA GLY A 250 -8.47 20.51 11.57
C GLY A 250 -7.71 21.38 10.57
N LEU A 251 -6.48 20.90 10.32
CA LEU A 251 -5.52 21.34 9.30
C LEU A 251 -5.36 20.17 8.32
N VAL A 252 -5.56 20.40 7.03
CA VAL A 252 -5.32 19.41 5.97
C VAL A 252 -4.03 19.82 5.26
N ILE A 253 -3.00 19.00 5.35
CA ILE A 253 -1.76 19.19 4.60
C ILE A 253 -1.74 18.11 3.53
N SER A 254 -1.82 18.50 2.26
CA SER A 254 -1.60 17.56 1.17
C SER A 254 -0.16 17.06 1.25
N ARG A 255 0.04 15.75 1.14
CA ARG A 255 1.38 15.16 1.03
C ARG A 255 1.98 15.57 -0.32
N GLY A 256 2.65 16.71 -0.31
CA GLY A 256 3.50 17.17 -1.39
C GLY A 256 4.87 17.56 -0.84
N TYR A 257 5.85 16.67 -1.03
CA TYR A 257 7.24 16.99 -1.33
C TYR A 257 8.07 17.89 -0.37
N ASP A 258 7.73 18.00 0.92
CA ASP A 258 8.67 18.60 1.89
C ASP A 258 8.66 17.91 3.27
N THR A 259 9.71 17.17 3.57
CA THR A 259 9.96 16.53 4.88
C THR A 259 10.10 17.55 6.02
N ARG A 260 10.38 18.83 5.72
CA ARG A 260 10.45 19.90 6.72
C ARG A 260 9.09 20.20 7.35
N PHE A 261 7.98 19.83 6.70
CA PHE A 261 6.61 20.02 7.22
C PHE A 261 6.15 18.93 8.20
N GLU A 262 6.81 17.78 8.28
CA GLU A 262 6.51 16.76 9.29
C GLU A 262 6.70 17.26 10.72
N SER A 263 7.55 18.26 10.91
CA SER A 263 7.77 18.91 12.20
C SER A 263 6.53 19.67 12.68
N ALA A 264 5.73 20.21 11.75
CA ALA A 264 4.50 20.95 12.09
C ALA A 264 3.38 20.04 12.56
N LEU A 265 3.34 18.78 12.08
CA LEU A 265 2.41 17.74 12.51
C LEU A 265 2.65 17.26 13.95
N LYS A 266 3.82 17.58 14.52
CA LYS A 266 4.22 17.17 15.88
C LYS A 266 3.96 18.24 16.95
N ILE A 267 3.40 19.40 16.58
CA ILE A 267 3.37 20.59 17.46
C ILE A 267 2.31 20.51 18.57
N THR A 268 1.17 19.82 18.36
CA THR A 268 0.19 19.59 19.45
C THR A 268 -0.84 18.51 19.09
N ASP A 269 -1.16 17.68 20.09
CA ASP A 269 -2.25 16.69 20.15
C ASP A 269 -3.67 17.29 20.14
N ARG A 270 -3.81 18.62 20.30
CA ARG A 270 -5.10 19.33 20.32
C ARG A 270 -5.62 19.74 18.96
N ILE A 271 -4.86 19.50 17.89
CA ILE A 271 -5.28 19.76 16.52
C ILE A 271 -5.67 18.43 15.89
N SER A 272 -6.96 18.25 15.58
CA SER A 272 -7.43 17.06 14.85
C SER A 272 -7.02 17.15 13.38
N HIS A 273 -5.98 16.44 12.97
CA HIS A 273 -5.63 16.31 11.55
C HIS A 273 -6.73 15.50 10.84
N ILE A 274 -7.15 15.95 9.67
CA ILE A 274 -8.15 15.22 8.86
C ILE A 274 -7.44 14.80 7.58
N ASN A 275 -7.37 13.50 7.32
CA ASN A 275 -6.91 13.00 6.04
C ASN A 275 -8.04 13.19 5.01
N VAL A 276 -7.70 13.58 3.77
CA VAL A 276 -8.70 13.79 2.70
C VAL A 276 -9.52 12.50 2.47
N GLU A 277 -8.89 11.33 2.63
CA GLU A 277 -9.55 10.02 2.55
C GLU A 277 -10.65 9.82 3.64
N GLU A 278 -10.52 10.45 4.80
CA GLU A 278 -11.50 10.37 5.91
C GLU A 278 -12.75 11.21 5.65
N LEU A 279 -12.70 12.13 4.69
CA LEU A 279 -13.84 12.96 4.26
C LEU A 279 -14.70 12.26 3.20
N GLY A 280 -14.35 11.03 2.80
CA GLY A 280 -15.08 10.25 1.81
C GLY A 280 -14.62 10.47 0.37
N PHE A 281 -13.46 11.09 0.16
CA PHE A 281 -12.82 11.18 -1.15
C PHE A 281 -12.01 9.90 -1.40
N SER A 282 -12.48 9.09 -2.35
CA SER A 282 -11.80 7.89 -2.84
C SER A 282 -11.23 8.22 -4.21
N VAL A 283 -9.92 8.40 -4.32
CA VAL A 283 -9.23 8.26 -5.61
C VAL A 283 -9.30 6.78 -5.98
N ALA A 284 -9.80 6.46 -7.16
CA ALA A 284 -9.95 5.07 -7.60
C ALA A 284 -8.57 4.38 -7.55
N PRO A 285 -8.44 3.20 -6.91
CA PRO A 285 -7.19 2.45 -6.96
C PRO A 285 -7.02 1.90 -8.38
N SER A 286 -5.87 2.16 -9.02
CA SER A 286 -5.52 1.46 -10.25
C SER A 286 -5.34 -0.03 -9.94
N GLU A 287 -6.27 -0.84 -10.45
CA GLU A 287 -6.15 -2.29 -10.42
C GLU A 287 -5.16 -2.73 -11.48
N LYS A 288 -3.98 -3.24 -11.10
CA LYS A 288 -3.28 -4.26 -11.91
C LYS A 288 -2.56 -5.32 -11.07
N ALA A 289 -3.03 -6.55 -11.34
CA ALA A 289 -2.41 -7.87 -11.35
C ALA A 289 -1.15 -8.15 -10.51
N GLN A 290 -1.32 -9.10 -9.59
CA GLN A 290 -0.27 -9.99 -9.09
C GLN A 290 0.28 -10.88 -10.23
N SER A 291 1.60 -10.88 -10.44
CA SER A 291 2.39 -12.11 -10.63
C SER A 291 3.90 -11.82 -10.66
N VAL A 292 4.62 -12.35 -9.67
CA VAL A 292 5.99 -12.88 -9.68
C VAL A 292 7.13 -12.05 -10.32
N VAL A 293 7.82 -11.33 -9.43
CA VAL A 293 9.27 -11.15 -9.23
C VAL A 293 10.22 -11.53 -10.38
N ASP A 294 10.97 -10.53 -10.86
CA ASP A 294 12.43 -10.62 -11.03
C ASP A 294 13.01 -9.20 -10.85
N PHE A 295 13.55 -8.91 -9.65
CA PHE A 295 14.23 -7.65 -9.36
C PHE A 295 15.69 -7.73 -9.81
N LYS A 296 16.14 -6.75 -10.61
CA LYS A 296 17.57 -6.42 -10.76
C LYS A 296 17.88 -5.08 -10.12
N ASP A 297 18.77 -5.16 -9.13
CA ASP A 297 19.77 -4.19 -8.64
C ASP A 297 19.56 -2.70 -8.92
N SER A 298 19.16 -1.96 -7.87
CA SER A 298 19.37 -0.50 -7.74
C SER A 298 20.78 -0.18 -7.25
N ASP A 299 21.38 0.86 -7.84
CA ASP A 299 22.77 1.30 -7.69
C ASP A 299 23.26 1.50 -6.24
N GLU A 300 24.11 0.58 -5.79
CA GLU A 300 25.11 0.79 -4.73
C GLU A 300 26.37 1.48 -5.29
N PRO A 301 27.15 2.22 -4.47
CA PRO A 301 28.46 2.68 -4.88
C PRO A 301 29.35 1.48 -5.21
N ARG A 302 29.67 1.30 -6.50
CA ARG A 302 30.42 0.16 -7.03
C ARG A 302 31.85 0.08 -6.48
N MET A 303 32.03 -0.53 -5.31
CA MET A 303 33.27 -1.25 -5.00
C MET A 303 33.24 -2.58 -5.75
N ARG A 304 34.04 -2.71 -6.82
CA ARG A 304 34.27 -4.00 -7.50
C ARG A 304 35.04 -4.94 -6.57
N ILE A 305 34.32 -5.78 -5.85
CA ILE A 305 34.88 -6.95 -5.15
C ILE A 305 34.75 -8.17 -6.10
N PRO A 306 35.79 -8.99 -6.31
CA PRO A 306 35.70 -10.11 -7.25
C PRO A 306 34.66 -11.15 -6.79
N LYS A 307 33.58 -11.35 -7.56
CA LYS A 307 32.61 -12.44 -7.32
C LYS A 307 33.28 -13.80 -7.55
N SER A 308 33.33 -14.65 -6.52
CA SER A 308 33.84 -16.03 -6.65
C SER A 308 32.85 -16.88 -7.45
N ARG A 309 33.24 -17.29 -8.67
CA ARG A 309 32.42 -18.15 -9.54
C ARG A 309 32.06 -19.48 -8.89
N GLU A 310 32.91 -20.00 -7.99
CA GLU A 310 32.62 -21.21 -7.22
C GLU A 310 31.57 -20.95 -6.13
N ALA A 311 31.66 -19.82 -5.41
CA ALA A 311 30.66 -19.47 -4.40
C ALA A 311 29.26 -19.34 -5.01
N SER A 312 29.13 -18.69 -6.18
CA SER A 312 27.82 -18.58 -6.86
C SER A 312 27.22 -19.92 -7.29
N LYS A 313 28.05 -20.91 -7.63
CA LYS A 313 27.56 -22.27 -7.96
C LYS A 313 27.01 -22.97 -6.73
N TRP A 314 27.72 -22.87 -5.60
CA TRP A 314 27.27 -23.44 -4.34
C TRP A 314 25.99 -22.76 -3.83
N LEU A 315 25.90 -21.43 -3.99
CA LEU A 315 24.72 -20.65 -3.61
C LEU A 315 23.49 -21.12 -4.39
N LYS A 316 23.58 -21.17 -5.73
CA LYS A 316 22.48 -21.67 -6.57
C LYS A 316 22.07 -23.10 -6.21
N LYS A 317 23.04 -23.99 -5.99
CA LYS A 317 22.75 -25.37 -5.57
C LYS A 317 22.05 -25.42 -4.20
N GLY A 318 22.44 -24.54 -3.29
CA GLY A 318 21.80 -24.38 -1.99
C GLY A 318 20.35 -23.94 -2.13
N ASP A 319 20.08 -22.93 -2.96
CA ASP A 319 18.73 -22.42 -3.23
C ASP A 319 17.84 -23.54 -3.82
N ASP A 320 18.35 -24.27 -4.83
CA ASP A 320 17.64 -25.40 -5.44
C ASP A 320 17.27 -26.50 -4.41
N LEU A 321 18.12 -26.72 -3.39
CA LEU A 321 17.89 -27.70 -2.32
C LEU A 321 16.94 -27.16 -1.25
N TYR A 322 17.01 -25.86 -0.97
CA TYR A 322 16.08 -25.18 -0.07
C TYR A 322 14.65 -25.28 -0.60
N ASP A 323 14.44 -25.02 -1.88
CA ASP A 323 13.14 -25.14 -2.54
C ASP A 323 12.60 -26.57 -2.55
N GLN A 324 13.47 -27.57 -2.45
CA GLN A 324 13.12 -28.99 -2.29
C GLN A 324 12.83 -29.37 -0.83
N GLY A 325 12.95 -28.45 0.13
CA GLY A 325 12.81 -28.71 1.57
C GLY A 325 13.99 -29.47 2.19
N LYS A 326 15.13 -29.58 1.49
CA LYS A 326 16.32 -30.30 1.96
C LYS A 326 17.27 -29.34 2.68
N PHE A 327 16.82 -28.83 3.82
CA PHE A 327 17.48 -27.71 4.50
C PHE A 327 18.89 -28.03 5.00
N ASP A 328 19.18 -29.22 5.55
CA ASP A 328 20.55 -29.58 5.99
C ASP A 328 21.55 -29.63 4.81
N GLU A 329 21.11 -30.09 3.64
CA GLU A 329 21.92 -30.15 2.43
C GLU A 329 22.11 -28.76 1.82
N ALA A 330 21.08 -27.91 1.89
CA ALA A 330 21.15 -26.50 1.49
C ALA A 330 22.15 -25.74 2.38
N ILE A 331 22.10 -25.92 3.70
CA ILE A 331 23.06 -25.37 4.67
C ILE A 331 24.49 -25.78 4.31
N SER A 332 24.71 -27.06 4.01
CA SER A 332 26.03 -27.55 3.58
C SER A 332 26.51 -26.86 2.30
N CYS A 333 25.62 -26.55 1.36
CA CYS A 333 25.97 -25.80 0.15
C CYS A 333 26.29 -24.34 0.47
N TYR A 334 25.52 -23.68 1.34
CA TYR A 334 25.81 -22.32 1.78
C TYR A 334 27.11 -22.21 2.56
N ASP A 335 27.46 -23.20 3.39
CA ASP A 335 28.77 -23.28 4.06
C ASP A 335 29.92 -23.37 3.07
N ASN A 336 29.76 -24.16 2.00
CA ASN A 336 30.74 -24.19 0.91
C ASN A 336 30.82 -22.83 0.18
N ALA A 337 29.68 -22.15 -0.03
CA ALA A 337 29.67 -20.81 -0.63
C ALA A 337 30.41 -19.79 0.26
N ILE A 338 30.14 -19.79 1.57
CA ILE A 338 30.80 -18.94 2.58
C ILE A 338 32.30 -19.26 2.66
N GLY A 339 32.69 -20.54 2.63
CA GLY A 339 34.10 -20.93 2.63
C GLY A 339 34.87 -20.43 1.40
N LYS A 340 34.19 -20.25 0.26
CA LYS A 340 34.77 -19.73 -0.99
C LYS A 340 34.71 -18.21 -1.09
N ASP A 341 33.72 -17.59 -0.47
CA ASP A 341 33.56 -16.15 -0.37
C ASP A 341 32.92 -15.79 0.99
N PRO A 342 33.75 -15.59 2.04
CA PRO A 342 33.25 -15.33 3.38
C PRO A 342 32.45 -14.03 3.51
N LYS A 343 32.56 -13.14 2.51
CA LYS A 343 31.82 -11.90 2.46
C LYS A 343 30.52 -12.05 1.67
N ASN A 344 30.13 -13.22 1.19
CA ASN A 344 28.90 -13.36 0.42
C ASN A 344 27.65 -13.18 1.30
N LYS A 345 27.02 -12.00 1.21
CA LYS A 345 25.80 -11.63 1.96
C LYS A 345 24.70 -12.69 1.84
N LEU A 346 24.38 -13.08 0.60
CA LEU A 346 23.26 -13.98 0.28
C LEU A 346 23.50 -15.37 0.86
N ALA A 347 24.75 -15.86 0.86
CA ALA A 347 25.06 -17.15 1.46
C ALA A 347 24.81 -17.15 2.98
N TRP A 348 25.14 -16.05 3.68
CA TRP A 348 24.83 -15.91 5.11
C TRP A 348 23.32 -15.80 5.38
N VAL A 349 22.59 -14.99 4.61
CA VAL A 349 21.14 -14.83 4.74
C VAL A 349 20.41 -16.15 4.45
N ASN A 350 20.72 -16.81 3.33
CA ASN A 350 20.04 -18.05 2.93
C ASN A 350 20.37 -19.22 3.87
N LYS A 351 21.60 -19.26 4.42
CA LYS A 351 21.93 -20.20 5.50
C LYS A 351 21.07 -19.95 6.74
N GLY A 352 20.92 -18.69 7.14
CA GLY A 352 20.05 -18.30 8.25
C GLY A 352 18.60 -18.73 8.04
N ALA A 353 18.04 -18.48 6.85
CA ALA A 353 16.69 -18.91 6.50
C ALA A 353 16.53 -20.44 6.58
N ALA A 354 17.48 -21.20 6.03
CA ALA A 354 17.46 -22.68 6.11
C ALA A 354 17.53 -23.20 7.56
N LEU A 355 18.25 -22.51 8.43
CA LEU A 355 18.31 -22.83 9.86
C LEU A 355 16.98 -22.54 10.57
N LEU A 356 16.24 -21.50 10.17
CA LEU A 356 14.90 -21.21 10.71
C LEU A 356 13.90 -22.30 10.36
N GLU A 357 13.96 -22.86 9.14
CA GLU A 357 13.11 -23.99 8.74
C GLU A 357 13.40 -25.26 9.54
N LEU A 358 14.63 -25.41 10.06
CA LEU A 358 15.02 -26.49 10.98
C LEU A 358 14.80 -26.14 12.47
N MET A 359 14.14 -25.02 12.77
CA MET A 359 13.94 -24.51 14.14
C MET A 359 15.24 -24.23 14.91
N LYS A 360 16.37 -24.04 14.21
CA LYS A 360 17.68 -23.69 14.78
C LYS A 360 17.86 -22.16 14.84
N SER A 361 16.97 -21.48 15.55
CA SER A 361 16.85 -20.02 15.50
C SER A 361 18.08 -19.27 16.03
N ASP A 362 18.79 -19.77 17.04
CA ASP A 362 20.02 -19.12 17.54
C ASP A 362 21.17 -19.14 16.51
N GLU A 363 21.32 -20.26 15.79
CA GLU A 363 22.30 -20.39 14.70
C GLU A 363 21.92 -19.49 13.52
N ALA A 364 20.62 -19.36 13.23
CA ALA A 364 20.11 -18.45 12.21
C ALA A 364 20.44 -16.98 12.54
N ILE A 365 20.19 -16.55 13.79
CA ILE A 365 20.54 -15.20 14.26
C ILE A 365 22.03 -14.94 14.10
N SER A 366 22.89 -15.92 14.43
CA SER A 366 24.34 -15.78 14.24
C SER A 366 24.73 -15.55 12.77
N CYS A 367 24.01 -16.19 11.83
CA CYS A 367 24.20 -15.96 10.40
C CYS A 367 23.74 -14.56 9.97
N PHE A 368 22.60 -14.09 10.47
CA PHE A 368 22.10 -12.75 10.18
C PHE A 368 22.93 -11.65 10.84
N ASP A 369 23.51 -11.89 12.02
CA ASP A 369 24.49 -11.01 12.66
C ASP A 369 25.70 -10.83 11.76
N LYS A 370 26.23 -11.93 11.20
CA LYS A 370 27.33 -11.85 10.22
C LYS A 370 26.92 -11.11 8.94
N ALA A 371 25.71 -11.35 8.42
CA ALA A 371 25.21 -10.64 7.25
C ALA A 371 25.08 -9.12 7.50
N THR A 372 24.54 -8.72 8.66
CA THR A 372 24.35 -7.30 9.03
C THR A 372 25.65 -6.61 9.44
N GLU A 373 26.62 -7.33 10.02
CA GLU A 373 27.98 -6.82 10.28
C GLU A 373 28.71 -6.49 8.97
N LEU A 374 28.63 -7.40 7.99
CA LEU A 374 29.27 -7.23 6.68
C LEU A 374 28.52 -6.22 5.79
N TYR A 375 27.19 -6.17 5.90
CA TYR A 375 26.29 -5.37 5.07
C TYR A 375 25.28 -4.60 5.93
N PRO A 376 25.71 -3.56 6.66
CA PRO A 376 24.84 -2.84 7.60
C PRO A 376 23.68 -2.11 6.92
N LYS A 377 23.75 -1.88 5.60
CA LYS A 377 22.68 -1.27 4.79
C LYS A 377 21.78 -2.29 4.09
N SER A 378 21.83 -3.57 4.47
CA SER A 378 20.94 -4.59 3.89
C SER A 378 19.63 -4.69 4.68
N ALA A 379 18.57 -4.04 4.21
CA ALA A 379 17.25 -4.09 4.83
C ALA A 379 16.73 -5.54 4.98
N GLU A 380 16.96 -6.37 3.96
CA GLU A 380 16.64 -7.80 3.94
C GLU A 380 17.27 -8.55 5.12
N ALA A 381 18.57 -8.36 5.37
CA ALA A 381 19.27 -9.09 6.43
C ALA A 381 18.79 -8.68 7.83
N TRP A 382 18.48 -7.39 8.01
CA TRP A 382 17.86 -6.88 9.23
C TRP A 382 16.44 -7.40 9.43
N ASN A 383 15.66 -7.50 8.35
CA ASN A 383 14.30 -8.03 8.37
C ASN A 383 14.29 -9.51 8.79
N GLU A 384 15.13 -10.35 8.16
CA GLU A 384 15.24 -11.77 8.51
C GLU A 384 15.74 -11.99 9.94
N LYS A 385 16.68 -11.15 10.41
CA LYS A 385 17.09 -11.14 11.82
C LYS A 385 15.90 -10.86 12.75
N GLY A 386 15.05 -9.89 12.40
CA GLY A 386 13.85 -9.56 13.17
C GLY A 386 12.88 -10.73 13.27
N TYR A 387 12.63 -11.44 12.16
CA TYR A 387 11.78 -12.63 12.15
C TYR A 387 12.35 -13.76 13.01
N ALA A 388 13.66 -14.00 12.93
CA ALA A 388 14.34 -15.00 13.76
C ALA A 388 14.22 -14.69 15.26
N LEU A 389 14.38 -13.43 15.65
CA LEU A 389 14.25 -12.97 17.03
C LEU A 389 12.81 -13.09 17.55
N ASN A 390 11.81 -12.79 16.71
CA ASN A 390 10.40 -13.00 17.04
C ASN A 390 10.08 -14.46 17.33
N ARG A 391 10.66 -15.43 16.59
CA ARG A 391 10.46 -16.86 16.84
C ARG A 391 11.07 -17.34 18.17
N LEU A 392 11.96 -16.57 18.77
CA LEU A 392 12.58 -16.84 20.08
C LEU A 392 11.98 -15.98 21.21
N ASP A 393 10.86 -15.30 20.95
CA ASP A 393 10.21 -14.38 21.89
C ASP A 393 11.12 -13.20 22.35
N ARG A 394 12.18 -12.90 21.59
CA ARG A 394 13.12 -11.78 21.85
C ARG A 394 12.60 -10.49 21.22
N PHE A 395 11.38 -10.10 21.60
CA PHE A 395 10.60 -9.07 20.91
C PHE A 395 11.28 -7.69 20.86
N ASP A 396 11.91 -7.24 21.95
CA ASP A 396 12.58 -5.92 21.96
C ASP A 396 13.75 -5.86 20.97
N GLU A 397 14.53 -6.94 20.86
CA GLU A 397 15.62 -7.04 19.88
C GLU A 397 15.07 -7.16 18.45
N ALA A 398 13.95 -7.87 18.26
CA ALA A 398 13.27 -7.96 16.98
C ALA A 398 12.80 -6.58 16.51
N ILE A 399 12.21 -5.77 17.40
CA ILE A 399 11.80 -4.39 17.11
C ILE A 399 12.99 -3.53 16.66
N ILE A 400 14.15 -3.65 17.31
CA ILE A 400 15.37 -2.94 16.89
C ILE A 400 15.80 -3.39 15.48
N ALA A 401 15.80 -4.70 15.22
CA ALA A 401 16.16 -5.23 13.91
C ALA A 401 15.20 -4.74 12.81
N PHE A 402 13.89 -4.76 13.05
CA PHE A 402 12.92 -4.21 12.09
C PHE A 402 13.04 -2.70 11.94
N ASN A 403 13.33 -1.93 13.00
CA ASN A 403 13.60 -0.50 12.87
C ASN A 403 14.80 -0.24 11.97
N ASN A 404 15.90 -0.99 12.11
CA ASN A 404 17.04 -0.87 11.20
C ASN A 404 16.63 -1.21 9.75
N ALA A 405 15.83 -2.25 9.53
CA ALA A 405 15.32 -2.58 8.20
C ALA A 405 14.45 -1.46 7.60
N ILE A 406 13.60 -0.84 8.42
CA ILE A 406 12.70 0.27 8.06
C ILE A 406 13.49 1.56 7.79
N ASP A 407 14.51 1.87 8.59
CA ASP A 407 15.36 3.06 8.40
C ASP A 407 16.12 2.97 7.07
N ILE A 408 16.48 1.76 6.65
CA ILE A 408 17.12 1.50 5.35
C ILE A 408 16.10 1.51 4.21
N ASN A 409 14.96 0.83 4.38
CA ASN A 409 13.88 0.78 3.40
C ASN A 409 12.52 1.09 4.06
N PRO A 410 12.11 2.37 4.10
CA PRO A 410 10.86 2.77 4.75
C PRO A 410 9.60 2.21 4.07
N ARG A 411 9.71 1.77 2.81
CA ARG A 411 8.63 1.17 2.00
C ARG A 411 8.58 -0.36 2.11
N SER A 412 9.27 -0.97 3.09
CA SER A 412 9.18 -2.42 3.32
C SER A 412 7.92 -2.77 4.15
N ALA A 413 6.85 -3.21 3.48
CA ALA A 413 5.63 -3.65 4.17
C ALA A 413 5.89 -4.85 5.10
N ASP A 414 6.77 -5.77 4.70
CA ASP A 414 7.11 -6.96 5.49
C ASP A 414 7.86 -6.61 6.78
N ALA A 415 8.74 -5.59 6.77
CA ALA A 415 9.42 -5.11 7.97
C ALA A 415 8.46 -4.38 8.92
N TRP A 416 7.55 -3.56 8.40
CA TRP A 416 6.49 -2.94 9.20
C TRP A 416 5.55 -3.97 9.83
N ASN A 417 5.15 -5.00 9.07
CA ASN A 417 4.34 -6.09 9.61
C ASN A 417 5.11 -6.92 10.66
N GLY A 418 6.37 -7.25 10.40
CA GLY A 418 7.23 -7.95 11.36
C GLY A 418 7.40 -7.18 12.67
N LYS A 419 7.61 -5.86 12.59
CA LYS A 419 7.60 -4.95 13.75
C LYS A 419 6.26 -4.99 14.48
N GLY A 420 5.15 -4.96 13.75
CA GLY A 420 3.81 -5.07 14.32
C GLY A 420 3.65 -6.37 15.12
N ILE A 421 4.09 -7.51 14.58
CA ILE A 421 4.04 -8.82 15.26
C ILE A 421 4.85 -8.78 16.57
N ALA A 422 6.05 -8.21 16.52
CA ALA A 422 6.91 -8.10 17.71
C ALA A 422 6.27 -7.23 18.81
N LEU A 423 5.66 -6.10 18.42
CA LEU A 423 4.94 -5.20 19.33
C LEU A 423 3.71 -5.88 19.93
N ASP A 424 2.95 -6.60 19.11
CA ASP A 424 1.72 -7.28 19.52
C ASP A 424 2.01 -8.37 20.55
N ASN A 425 3.00 -9.23 20.27
CA ASN A 425 3.43 -10.30 21.16
C ASN A 425 4.06 -9.78 22.47
N SER A 426 4.60 -8.55 22.47
CA SER A 426 5.06 -7.87 23.69
C SER A 426 3.96 -7.08 24.42
N GLY A 427 2.70 -7.22 23.99
CA GLY A 427 1.52 -6.59 24.60
C GLY A 427 1.30 -5.12 24.23
N LYS A 428 2.10 -4.56 23.32
CA LYS A 428 2.02 -3.17 22.85
C LYS A 428 1.04 -3.05 21.67
N HIS A 429 -0.20 -3.47 21.88
CA HIS A 429 -1.21 -3.62 20.81
C HIS A 429 -1.48 -2.32 20.02
N ASP A 430 -1.53 -1.15 20.67
CA ASP A 430 -1.76 0.13 19.98
C ASP A 430 -0.59 0.49 19.04
N GLU A 431 0.66 0.24 19.45
CA GLU A 431 1.85 0.44 18.60
C GLU A 431 1.89 -0.59 17.47
N ALA A 432 1.49 -1.82 17.74
CA ALA A 432 1.36 -2.87 16.74
C ALA A 432 0.38 -2.48 15.63
N ILE A 433 -0.80 -1.95 15.99
CA ILE A 433 -1.80 -1.45 15.04
C ILE A 433 -1.21 -0.36 14.15
N GLN A 434 -0.45 0.60 14.71
CA GLN A 434 0.21 1.63 13.91
C GLN A 434 1.22 1.03 12.92
N ALA A 435 1.99 0.03 13.33
CA ALA A 435 2.93 -0.65 12.45
C ALA A 435 2.21 -1.44 11.34
N TYR A 436 1.11 -2.14 11.66
CA TYR A 436 0.27 -2.80 10.66
C TYR A 436 -0.38 -1.80 9.71
N ASP A 437 -0.84 -0.65 10.19
CA ASP A 437 -1.40 0.41 9.35
C ASP A 437 -0.36 0.96 8.36
N ARG A 438 0.90 1.07 8.77
CA ARG A 438 2.00 1.39 7.85
C ARG A 438 2.22 0.29 6.82
N ALA A 439 2.24 -0.97 7.24
CA ALA A 439 2.37 -2.11 6.32
C ALA A 439 1.21 -2.16 5.29
N ILE A 440 -0.01 -1.90 5.74
CA ILE A 440 -1.22 -1.86 4.91
C ILE A 440 -1.20 -0.65 3.97
N ALA A 441 -0.78 0.54 4.43
CA ALA A 441 -0.67 1.72 3.58
C ALA A 441 0.36 1.51 2.45
N ILE A 442 1.45 0.80 2.72
CA ILE A 442 2.46 0.44 1.72
C ILE A 442 1.95 -0.67 0.79
N ARG A 443 1.30 -1.71 1.34
CA ARG A 443 0.76 -2.84 0.57
C ARG A 443 -0.71 -3.09 0.96
N PRO A 444 -1.68 -2.40 0.33
CA PRO A 444 -3.09 -2.50 0.72
C PRO A 444 -3.70 -3.91 0.61
N LYS A 445 -3.18 -4.72 -0.31
CA LYS A 445 -3.56 -6.13 -0.51
C LYS A 445 -2.76 -7.11 0.36
N PHE A 446 -2.17 -6.66 1.48
CA PHE A 446 -1.44 -7.53 2.41
C PHE A 446 -2.40 -8.19 3.42
N ALA A 447 -3.04 -9.28 3.01
CA ALA A 447 -4.05 -9.97 3.83
C ALA A 447 -3.57 -10.32 5.25
N ILE A 448 -2.32 -10.77 5.39
CA ILE A 448 -1.72 -11.13 6.69
C ILE A 448 -1.65 -9.91 7.61
N ALA A 449 -1.26 -8.72 7.13
CA ALA A 449 -1.21 -7.52 7.96
C ALA A 449 -2.62 -7.07 8.41
N TRP A 450 -3.64 -7.24 7.55
CA TRP A 450 -5.04 -7.02 7.95
C TRP A 450 -5.50 -8.00 9.02
N ASN A 451 -5.15 -9.28 8.90
CA ASN A 451 -5.49 -10.29 9.90
C ASN A 451 -4.79 -10.00 11.24
N ASN A 452 -3.50 -9.67 11.20
CA ASN A 452 -2.72 -9.31 12.38
C ASN A 452 -3.25 -8.05 13.06
N LYS A 453 -3.63 -7.01 12.29
CA LYS A 453 -4.32 -5.84 12.82
C LYS A 453 -5.62 -6.22 13.53
N GLY A 454 -6.42 -7.11 12.93
CA GLY A 454 -7.64 -7.61 13.56
C GLY A 454 -7.38 -8.35 14.88
N TRP A 455 -6.27 -9.10 14.95
CA TRP A 455 -5.86 -9.79 16.17
C TRP A 455 -5.46 -8.82 17.28
N ALA A 456 -4.62 -7.84 16.98
CA ALA A 456 -4.26 -6.77 17.93
C ALA A 456 -5.49 -5.97 18.42
N LEU A 457 -6.41 -5.61 17.51
CA LEU A 457 -7.67 -4.95 17.85
C LEU A 457 -8.55 -5.81 18.77
N SER A 458 -8.59 -7.11 18.52
CA SER A 458 -9.31 -8.07 19.37
C SER A 458 -8.72 -8.16 20.77
N GLY A 459 -7.38 -8.10 20.90
CA GLY A 459 -6.66 -8.04 22.18
C GLY A 459 -6.99 -6.78 22.98
N LEU A 460 -7.23 -5.65 22.31
CA LEU A 460 -7.71 -4.41 22.93
C LEU A 460 -9.22 -4.38 23.23
N GLY A 461 -9.95 -5.45 22.92
CA GLY A 461 -11.42 -5.49 23.07
C GLY A 461 -12.19 -4.70 22.01
N LYS A 462 -11.54 -4.16 20.98
CA LYS A 462 -12.17 -3.44 19.86
C LYS A 462 -12.71 -4.42 18.81
N LYS A 463 -13.65 -5.27 19.21
CA LYS A 463 -14.11 -6.44 18.44
C LYS A 463 -14.78 -6.04 17.11
N GLU A 464 -15.54 -4.96 17.05
CA GLU A 464 -16.14 -4.47 15.79
C GLU A 464 -15.09 -4.03 14.78
N GLU A 465 -14.06 -3.31 15.21
CA GLU A 465 -12.95 -2.88 14.35
C GLU A 465 -12.14 -4.09 13.88
N ALA A 466 -11.93 -5.08 14.76
CA ALA A 466 -11.30 -6.34 14.40
C ALA A 466 -12.06 -7.08 13.31
N ILE A 467 -13.39 -7.17 13.41
CA ILE A 467 -14.24 -7.78 12.37
C ILE A 467 -14.09 -7.05 11.03
N GLN A 468 -13.98 -5.71 11.03
CA GLN A 468 -13.72 -4.96 9.80
C GLN A 468 -12.36 -5.32 9.18
N ALA A 469 -11.32 -5.43 10.00
CA ALA A 469 -9.98 -5.83 9.55
C ALA A 469 -9.98 -7.27 9.00
N TYR A 470 -10.62 -8.21 9.68
CA TYR A 470 -10.79 -9.59 9.19
C TYR A 470 -11.60 -9.66 7.90
N ASN A 471 -12.67 -8.86 7.76
CA ASN A 471 -13.41 -8.77 6.50
C ASN A 471 -12.52 -8.28 5.34
N LYS A 472 -11.61 -7.33 5.59
CA LYS A 472 -10.63 -6.89 4.59
C LYS A 472 -9.66 -8.01 4.25
N ALA A 473 -9.10 -8.71 5.23
CA ALA A 473 -8.24 -9.88 5.01
C ALA A 473 -8.94 -10.95 4.15
N ILE A 474 -10.18 -11.31 4.50
CA ILE A 474 -11.03 -12.26 3.76
C ILE A 474 -11.32 -11.79 2.33
N SER A 475 -11.58 -10.49 2.13
CA SER A 475 -11.84 -9.94 0.79
C SER A 475 -10.63 -10.02 -0.14
N ILE A 476 -9.42 -9.97 0.45
CA ILE A 476 -8.14 -10.08 -0.28
C ILE A 476 -7.79 -11.55 -0.51
N ASN A 477 -7.92 -12.41 0.51
CA ASN A 477 -7.67 -13.84 0.43
C ASN A 477 -8.81 -14.62 1.09
N SER A 478 -9.81 -14.98 0.29
CA SER A 478 -10.98 -15.69 0.79
C SER A 478 -10.74 -17.17 1.11
N LYS A 479 -9.56 -17.70 0.77
CA LYS A 479 -9.18 -19.11 0.93
C LYS A 479 -8.37 -19.38 2.20
N ASP A 480 -8.08 -18.36 2.99
CA ASP A 480 -7.43 -18.53 4.28
C ASP A 480 -8.47 -18.88 5.37
N PRO A 481 -8.45 -20.11 5.93
CA PRO A 481 -9.36 -20.49 7.01
C PRO A 481 -9.13 -19.68 8.29
N SER A 482 -7.90 -19.22 8.55
CA SER A 482 -7.53 -18.48 9.77
C SER A 482 -8.32 -17.18 9.90
N SER A 483 -8.36 -16.38 8.83
CA SER A 483 -9.12 -15.12 8.81
C SER A 483 -10.62 -15.31 9.10
N TRP A 484 -11.23 -16.41 8.61
CA TRP A 484 -12.63 -16.75 8.90
C TRP A 484 -12.82 -17.19 10.35
N ASN A 485 -11.89 -17.97 10.91
CA ASN A 485 -11.90 -18.38 12.31
C ASN A 485 -11.79 -17.18 13.24
N CYS A 486 -10.82 -16.29 13.00
CA CYS A 486 -10.63 -15.08 13.81
C CYS A 486 -11.85 -14.15 13.78
N LYS A 487 -12.50 -13.99 12.61
CA LYS A 487 -13.79 -13.31 12.50
C LYS A 487 -14.87 -13.99 13.33
N GLY A 488 -14.95 -15.32 13.28
CA GLY A 488 -15.89 -16.12 14.08
C GLY A 488 -15.70 -15.89 15.59
N ASN A 489 -14.45 -15.89 16.05
CA ASN A 489 -14.10 -15.65 17.46
C ASN A 489 -14.57 -14.25 17.89
N ALA A 490 -14.24 -13.21 17.11
CA ALA A 490 -14.65 -11.85 17.43
C ALA A 490 -16.18 -11.66 17.42
N LEU A 491 -16.90 -12.38 16.54
CA LEU A 491 -18.37 -12.38 16.54
C LEU A 491 -18.96 -13.11 17.75
N ALA A 492 -18.36 -14.24 18.16
CA ALA A 492 -18.78 -15.00 19.33
C ALA A 492 -18.59 -14.18 20.62
N ASP A 493 -17.47 -13.47 20.74
CA ASP A 493 -17.19 -12.56 21.87
C ASP A 493 -18.22 -11.43 21.99
N LEU A 494 -18.78 -10.99 20.86
CA LEU A 494 -19.86 -9.99 20.81
C LEU A 494 -21.26 -10.60 21.03
N GLY A 495 -21.36 -11.90 21.31
CA GLY A 495 -22.63 -12.62 21.43
C GLY A 495 -23.38 -12.85 20.11
N LYS A 496 -22.76 -12.54 18.96
CA LYS A 496 -23.33 -12.74 17.62
C LYS A 496 -23.12 -14.18 17.15
N HIS A 497 -23.58 -15.13 17.95
CA HIS A 497 -23.28 -16.55 17.76
C HIS A 497 -23.79 -17.12 16.43
N ASP A 498 -24.93 -16.66 15.89
CA ASP A 498 -25.43 -17.09 14.57
C ASP A 498 -24.47 -16.69 13.43
N GLU A 499 -23.87 -15.50 13.50
CA GLU A 499 -22.89 -15.05 12.52
C GLU A 499 -21.55 -15.78 12.70
N ALA A 500 -21.15 -16.04 13.95
CA ALA A 500 -19.97 -16.82 14.27
C ALA A 500 -20.04 -18.24 13.69
N VAL A 501 -21.17 -18.94 13.86
CA VAL A 501 -21.41 -20.27 13.26
C VAL A 501 -21.23 -20.27 11.74
N LYS A 502 -21.69 -19.21 11.05
CA LYS A 502 -21.50 -19.06 9.60
C LYS A 502 -20.02 -18.86 9.25
N ALA A 503 -19.31 -18.02 10.00
CA ALA A 503 -17.88 -17.78 9.78
C ALA A 503 -17.04 -19.05 9.99
N TYR A 504 -17.25 -19.77 11.10
CA TYR A 504 -16.60 -21.07 11.33
C TYR A 504 -17.00 -22.11 10.28
N GLY A 505 -18.25 -22.09 9.81
CA GLY A 505 -18.68 -22.93 8.69
C GLY A 505 -17.82 -22.74 7.43
N ARG A 506 -17.52 -21.49 7.07
CA ARG A 506 -16.62 -21.18 5.93
C ARG A 506 -15.18 -21.60 6.21
N ALA A 507 -14.68 -21.42 7.44
CA ALA A 507 -13.35 -21.91 7.81
C ALA A 507 -13.24 -23.44 7.67
N ILE A 508 -14.25 -24.19 8.13
CA ILE A 508 -14.29 -25.67 8.03
C ILE A 508 -14.39 -26.16 6.59
N GLU A 509 -15.11 -25.43 5.72
CA GLU A 509 -15.15 -25.76 4.28
C GLU A 509 -13.76 -25.66 3.63
N LEU A 510 -12.90 -24.76 4.13
CA LEU A 510 -11.54 -24.55 3.65
C LEU A 510 -10.54 -25.52 4.30
N ASP A 511 -10.68 -25.79 5.60
CA ASP A 511 -9.90 -26.79 6.33
C ASP A 511 -10.80 -27.68 7.21
N PRO A 512 -11.30 -28.81 6.68
CA PRO A 512 -12.21 -29.67 7.42
C PRO A 512 -11.52 -30.51 8.50
N LYS A 513 -10.18 -30.54 8.54
CA LYS A 513 -9.39 -31.35 9.46
C LYS A 513 -8.82 -30.56 10.64
N ASP A 514 -9.20 -29.30 10.80
CA ASP A 514 -8.85 -28.52 11.98
C ASP A 514 -9.91 -28.71 13.07
N ALA A 515 -9.52 -29.38 14.16
CA ALA A 515 -10.38 -29.65 15.31
C ALA A 515 -10.83 -28.36 16.02
N ILE A 516 -10.00 -27.31 16.00
CA ILE A 516 -10.28 -26.03 16.66
C ILE A 516 -11.49 -25.35 16.02
N LEU A 517 -11.61 -25.41 14.69
CA LEU A 517 -12.75 -24.82 13.97
C LEU A 517 -14.07 -25.49 14.34
N TRP A 518 -14.07 -26.82 14.46
CA TRP A 518 -15.24 -27.58 14.90
C TRP A 518 -15.58 -27.29 16.36
N ASN A 519 -14.58 -27.20 17.24
CA ASN A 519 -14.75 -26.83 18.64
C ASN A 519 -15.37 -25.43 18.78
N ASN A 520 -14.83 -24.43 18.08
CA ASN A 520 -15.32 -23.05 18.12
C ASN A 520 -16.76 -22.94 17.59
N LYS A 521 -17.08 -23.71 16.53
CA LYS A 521 -18.45 -23.82 16.03
C LYS A 521 -19.40 -24.47 17.03
N GLY A 522 -18.95 -25.51 17.73
CA GLY A 522 -19.70 -26.16 18.81
C GLY A 522 -19.99 -25.20 19.96
N ALA A 523 -18.98 -24.44 20.40
CA ALA A 523 -19.14 -23.42 21.44
C ALA A 523 -20.13 -22.32 21.02
N ALA A 524 -20.10 -21.88 19.76
CA ALA A 524 -21.09 -20.92 19.25
C ALA A 524 -22.52 -21.49 19.20
N PHE A 525 -22.70 -22.75 18.83
CA PHE A 525 -24.01 -23.41 18.93
C PHE A 525 -24.48 -23.56 20.37
N TYR A 526 -23.58 -23.86 21.31
CA TYR A 526 -23.89 -23.91 22.74
C TYR A 526 -24.38 -22.54 23.24
N GLY A 527 -23.72 -21.44 22.84
CA GLY A 527 -24.16 -20.08 23.13
C GLY A 527 -25.56 -19.73 22.58
N LEU A 528 -25.99 -20.39 21.50
CA LEU A 528 -27.35 -20.30 20.96
C LEU A 528 -28.36 -21.23 21.63
N SER A 529 -27.94 -22.00 22.65
CA SER A 529 -28.72 -23.10 23.24
C SER A 529 -29.13 -24.20 22.24
N ARG A 530 -28.39 -24.32 21.13
CA ARG A 530 -28.57 -25.34 20.08
C ARG A 530 -27.71 -26.56 20.41
N TYR A 531 -28.06 -27.23 21.50
CA TYR A 531 -27.17 -28.21 22.15
C TYR A 531 -26.93 -29.48 21.31
N GLU A 532 -27.89 -29.92 20.49
CA GLU A 532 -27.68 -31.08 19.61
C GLU A 532 -26.67 -30.76 18.49
N GLU A 533 -26.75 -29.58 17.87
CA GLU A 533 -25.77 -29.15 16.88
C GLU A 533 -24.39 -28.89 17.51
N ALA A 534 -24.35 -28.37 18.74
CA ALA A 534 -23.12 -28.23 19.50
C ALA A 534 -22.46 -29.59 19.76
N LEU A 535 -23.24 -30.57 20.23
CA LEU A 535 -22.76 -31.93 20.49
C LEU A 535 -22.22 -32.59 19.22
N TYR A 536 -22.90 -32.42 18.08
CA TYR A 536 -22.41 -32.89 16.79
C TYR A 536 -21.04 -32.28 16.44
N ALA A 537 -20.89 -30.97 16.59
CA ALA A 537 -19.63 -30.27 16.29
C ALA A 537 -18.49 -30.70 17.22
N PHE A 538 -18.74 -30.85 18.53
CA PHE A 538 -17.73 -31.36 19.47
C PHE A 538 -17.33 -32.80 19.17
N ASN A 539 -18.28 -33.66 18.78
CA ASN A 539 -17.93 -35.02 18.35
C ASN A 539 -17.05 -35.02 17.09
N LYS A 540 -17.31 -34.15 16.12
CA LYS A 540 -16.43 -33.98 14.95
C LYS A 540 -15.04 -33.49 15.33
N ALA A 541 -14.94 -32.56 16.27
CA ALA A 541 -13.66 -32.09 16.78
C ALA A 541 -12.88 -33.23 17.48
N ILE A 542 -13.54 -34.06 18.28
CA ILE A 542 -12.94 -35.25 18.94
C ILE A 542 -12.52 -36.34 17.94
N GLU A 543 -13.28 -36.54 16.85
CA GLU A 543 -12.89 -37.46 15.77
C GLU A 543 -11.56 -37.06 15.12
N ILE A 544 -11.27 -35.75 15.07
CA ILE A 544 -10.06 -35.19 14.49
C ILE A 544 -8.92 -35.18 15.51
N ASP A 545 -9.15 -34.62 16.69
CA ASP A 545 -8.19 -34.58 17.80
C ASP A 545 -8.84 -35.06 19.11
N PRO A 546 -8.67 -36.34 19.47
CA PRO A 546 -9.25 -36.89 20.69
C PRO A 546 -8.47 -36.54 21.96
N GLN A 547 -7.29 -35.91 21.86
CA GLN A 547 -6.42 -35.61 23.01
C GLN A 547 -6.61 -34.19 23.56
N GLU A 548 -7.34 -33.33 22.85
CA GLU A 548 -7.62 -31.98 23.32
C GLU A 548 -8.68 -31.99 24.44
N ALA A 549 -8.22 -31.74 25.66
CA ALA A 549 -9.02 -31.84 26.88
C ALA A 549 -10.19 -30.84 26.90
N LEU A 550 -10.01 -29.65 26.32
CA LEU A 550 -11.01 -28.58 26.29
C LEU A 550 -12.28 -29.01 25.52
N ILE A 551 -12.13 -29.76 24.43
CA ILE A 551 -13.27 -30.23 23.62
C ILE A 551 -14.14 -31.21 24.43
N TRP A 552 -13.51 -32.10 25.20
CA TRP A 552 -14.22 -33.03 26.08
C TRP A 552 -14.98 -32.31 27.20
N HIS A 553 -14.41 -31.25 27.75
CA HIS A 553 -15.09 -30.41 28.74
C HIS A 553 -16.34 -29.75 28.15
N PHE A 554 -16.22 -29.10 26.98
CA PHE A 554 -17.39 -28.48 26.32
C PHE A 554 -18.45 -29.50 25.88
N LYS A 555 -18.04 -30.71 25.49
CA LYS A 555 -18.97 -31.82 25.26
C LYS A 555 -19.73 -32.20 26.52
N GLY A 556 -19.05 -32.29 27.67
CA GLY A 556 -19.66 -32.54 28.97
C GLY A 556 -20.71 -31.48 29.32
N GLU A 557 -20.36 -30.20 29.23
CA GLU A 557 -21.29 -29.08 29.47
C GLU A 557 -22.51 -29.13 28.55
N THR A 558 -22.32 -29.51 27.29
CA THR A 558 -23.41 -29.69 26.32
C THR A 558 -24.33 -30.85 26.67
N LEU A 559 -23.77 -32.00 27.06
CA LEU A 559 -24.54 -33.18 27.46
C LEU A 559 -25.33 -32.94 28.75
N LYS A 560 -24.75 -32.20 29.70
CA LYS A 560 -25.43 -31.74 30.91
C LYS A 560 -26.63 -30.86 30.58
N ALA A 561 -26.48 -29.91 29.65
CA ALA A 561 -27.58 -29.07 29.18
C ALA A 561 -28.69 -29.88 28.47
N LEU A 562 -28.35 -31.02 27.85
CA LEU A 562 -29.30 -31.99 27.27
C LEU A 562 -29.90 -32.97 28.29
N ASN A 563 -29.56 -32.87 29.58
CA ASN A 563 -29.93 -33.84 30.63
C ASN A 563 -29.42 -35.27 30.39
N ARG A 564 -28.30 -35.44 29.69
CA ARG A 564 -27.62 -36.72 29.43
C ARG A 564 -26.50 -36.95 30.45
N THR A 565 -26.87 -37.10 31.72
CA THR A 565 -25.95 -37.05 32.88
C THR A 565 -24.82 -38.08 32.82
N GLU A 566 -25.11 -39.35 32.51
CA GLU A 566 -24.08 -40.40 32.47
C GLU A 566 -23.00 -40.14 31.40
N GLU A 567 -23.43 -39.67 30.23
CA GLU A 567 -22.51 -39.33 29.13
C GLU A 567 -21.72 -38.05 29.44
N SER A 568 -22.35 -37.10 30.12
CA SER A 568 -21.69 -35.88 30.61
C SER A 568 -20.57 -36.22 31.60
N ASP A 569 -20.84 -37.07 32.59
CA ASP A 569 -19.86 -37.47 33.59
C ASP A 569 -18.67 -38.19 32.95
N SER A 570 -18.94 -39.04 31.95
CA SER A 570 -17.89 -39.70 31.16
C SER A 570 -17.03 -38.70 30.38
N ALA A 571 -17.65 -37.69 29.75
CA ALA A 571 -16.93 -36.65 29.02
C ALA A 571 -16.06 -35.79 29.95
N PHE A 572 -16.56 -35.40 31.12
CA PHE A 572 -15.77 -34.67 32.12
C PHE A 572 -14.64 -35.51 32.71
N ALA A 573 -14.89 -36.79 32.99
CA ALA A 573 -13.84 -37.70 33.43
C ALA A 573 -12.72 -37.78 32.39
N LYS A 574 -13.07 -37.84 31.09
CA LYS A 574 -12.09 -37.84 30.00
C LYS A 574 -11.32 -36.51 29.91
N ALA A 575 -12.00 -35.37 30.00
CA ALA A 575 -11.34 -34.06 30.03
C ALA A 575 -10.31 -33.97 31.17
N LYS A 576 -10.68 -34.45 32.36
CA LYS A 576 -9.80 -34.46 33.53
C LYS A 576 -8.61 -35.43 33.36
N GLU A 577 -8.84 -36.60 32.77
CA GLU A 577 -7.76 -37.55 32.42
C GLU A 577 -6.73 -36.90 31.49
N LEU A 578 -7.20 -36.10 30.52
CA LEU A 578 -6.38 -35.35 29.58
C LEU A 578 -5.78 -34.06 30.18
N GLY A 579 -6.00 -33.80 31.46
CA GLY A 579 -5.36 -32.71 32.19
C GLY A 579 -6.12 -31.38 32.21
N TYR A 580 -7.40 -31.34 31.82
CA TYR A 580 -8.23 -30.15 31.97
C TYR A 580 -8.30 -29.71 33.44
N ARG A 581 -8.08 -28.42 33.69
CA ARG A 581 -8.21 -27.76 34.99
C ARG A 581 -9.10 -26.53 34.79
N GLU A 582 -10.16 -26.41 35.60
CA GLU A 582 -10.89 -25.14 35.69
C GLU A 582 -9.96 -24.13 36.37
N GLU A 583 -9.60 -23.06 35.65
CA GLU A 583 -8.82 -21.93 36.18
C GLU A 583 -9.68 -20.95 36.97
#